data_AF-A0A855WTU5-F1
#
_entry.id   AF-A0A855WTU5-F1
#
_cell.length_a   1.000
_cell.length_b   1.000
_cell.length_c   1.000
_cell.angle_alpha   90.00
_cell.angle_beta   90.00
_cell.angle_gamma   90.00
#
_symmetry.space_group_name_H-M   'P 1'
#
loop_
_entity.id
_entity.type
_entity.pdbx_description
1 polymer ?
#
loop_
_entity_poly.entity_id
_entity_poly.type
_entity_poly.pdbx_seq_one_letter_code
_entity_poly.pdbx_strand_id
1 'polypeptide(L)'
;QFIIKNLGLMGERFIAIEPGTDTAKFDTAVVAKGSYDTGLPEVMGLMGEMITELRGLVSDFHRTVGSDSSLEKFNRTVANMERMSHSLASYVSRNESKLDETAQNFLSASREFNRLFARNSSSVDSSAARFDRASSRFEAFTGQLDTIARSARTFADALSNGEGTLQLLAEDRRLYEDLRKTANNLDELISDIKTNPRKYINLKVELF
;
A
#
# COMPACT_ATOMS: atom_id res chain seq x y z
N GLN A 1 -5.35 32.40 -18.12
CA GLN A 1 -5.92 32.86 -16.83
C GLN A 1 -5.09 32.31 -15.69
N PHE A 2 -4.91 33.08 -14.62
CA PHE A 2 -4.27 32.61 -13.39
C PHE A 2 -5.34 32.35 -12.35
N ILE A 3 -5.42 31.14 -11.82
CA ILE A 3 -6.44 30.73 -10.85
C ILE A 3 -5.76 30.17 -9.62
N ILE A 4 -6.04 30.72 -8.44
CA ILE A 4 -5.58 30.12 -7.19
C ILE A 4 -6.59 29.04 -6.82
N LYS A 5 -6.13 27.79 -6.82
CA LYS A 5 -6.94 26.62 -6.47
C LYS A 5 -6.44 26.03 -5.15
N ASN A 6 -7.36 25.42 -4.41
CA ASN A 6 -7.01 24.66 -3.23
C ASN A 6 -6.76 23.20 -3.57
N LEU A 7 -5.73 22.62 -2.96
CA LEU A 7 -5.43 21.20 -3.00
C LEU A 7 -5.83 20.58 -1.65
N GLY A 8 -6.68 19.56 -1.69
CA GLY A 8 -7.15 18.88 -0.49
C GLY A 8 -8.07 19.72 0.41
N LEU A 9 -8.31 19.22 1.63
CA LEU A 9 -9.24 19.80 2.61
C LEU A 9 -8.57 20.72 3.64
N MET A 10 -7.23 20.70 3.71
CA MET A 10 -6.43 21.38 4.74
C MET A 10 -5.89 22.75 4.31
N GLY A 11 -6.32 23.27 3.15
CA GLY A 11 -6.01 24.62 2.71
C GLY A 11 -4.67 24.79 1.99
N GLU A 12 -4.09 23.72 1.44
CA GLU A 12 -2.95 23.83 0.53
C GLU A 12 -3.38 24.58 -0.73
N ARG A 13 -2.50 25.45 -1.26
CA ARG A 13 -2.83 26.33 -2.40
C ARG A 13 -1.84 26.16 -3.53
N PHE A 14 -2.34 26.17 -4.76
CA PHE A 14 -1.53 26.21 -5.96
C PHE A 14 -2.10 27.19 -6.99
N ILE A 15 -1.24 27.67 -7.89
CA ILE A 15 -1.63 28.53 -8.99
C ILE A 15 -1.81 27.65 -10.23
N ALA A 16 -3.05 27.48 -10.67
CA ALA A 16 -3.37 26.91 -11.96
C ALA A 16 -3.24 28.00 -13.03
N ILE A 17 -2.33 27.79 -13.99
CA ILE A 17 -2.15 28.68 -15.13
C ILE A 17 -2.80 28.01 -16.33
N GLU A 18 -3.87 28.61 -16.84
CA GLU A 18 -4.52 28.19 -18.07
C GLU A 18 -3.97 29.05 -19.22
N PRO A 19 -3.21 28.48 -20.17
CA PRO A 19 -2.64 29.22 -21.29
C PRO A 19 -3.75 29.87 -22.13
N GLY A 20 -3.51 31.10 -22.58
CA GLY A 20 -4.39 31.77 -23.55
C GLY A 20 -4.15 31.24 -24.97
N THR A 21 -5.03 31.64 -25.90
CA THR A 21 -4.92 31.29 -27.32
C THR A 21 -4.15 32.31 -28.15
N ASP A 22 -3.68 33.40 -27.54
CA ASP A 22 -2.91 34.43 -28.24
C ASP A 22 -1.48 33.94 -28.55
N THR A 23 -0.94 34.38 -29.67
CA THR A 23 0.43 34.10 -30.11
C THR A 23 1.46 35.05 -29.50
N ALA A 24 1.01 36.20 -28.98
CA ALA A 24 1.86 37.12 -28.25
C ALA A 24 2.30 36.53 -26.90
N LYS A 25 3.60 36.62 -26.60
CA LYS A 25 4.13 36.17 -25.31
C LYS A 25 3.57 37.04 -24.18
N PHE A 26 3.18 36.39 -23.09
CA PHE A 26 2.76 37.07 -21.87
C PHE A 26 3.91 37.92 -21.31
N ASP A 27 3.65 39.21 -21.10
CA ASP A 27 4.62 40.12 -20.49
C ASP A 27 4.74 39.84 -18.98
N THR A 28 5.89 39.31 -18.57
CA THR A 28 6.17 38.96 -17.17
C THR A 28 6.47 40.17 -16.30
N ALA A 29 6.64 41.37 -16.88
CA ALA A 29 6.79 42.61 -16.12
C ALA A 29 5.44 43.15 -15.59
N VAL A 30 4.32 42.67 -16.14
CA VAL A 30 2.98 43.10 -15.74
C VAL A 30 2.39 42.11 -14.73
N VAL A 31 1.84 42.65 -13.64
CA VAL A 31 1.13 41.84 -12.65
C VAL A 31 -0.12 41.24 -13.28
N ALA A 32 -0.13 39.91 -13.39
CA ALA A 32 -1.28 39.18 -13.92
C ALA A 32 -2.46 39.25 -12.96
N LYS A 33 -3.65 39.58 -13.48
CA LYS A 33 -4.90 39.43 -12.71
C LYS A 33 -5.28 37.96 -12.65
N GLY A 34 -5.52 37.47 -11.44
CA GLY A 34 -6.00 36.12 -11.19
C GLY A 34 -7.33 36.10 -10.43
N SER A 35 -7.98 34.93 -10.42
CA SER A 35 -9.21 34.67 -9.67
C SER A 35 -8.99 33.55 -8.65
N TYR A 36 -9.72 33.58 -7.55
CA TYR A 36 -9.73 32.48 -6.57
C TYR A 36 -10.82 31.48 -6.94
N ASP A 37 -10.46 30.20 -6.96
CA ASP A 37 -11.45 29.13 -6.95
C ASP A 37 -11.91 28.93 -5.51
N THR A 38 -13.23 28.95 -5.29
CA THR A 38 -13.78 28.87 -3.93
C THR A 38 -13.67 27.43 -3.45
N GLY A 39 -13.05 27.17 -2.31
CA GLY A 39 -12.94 25.84 -1.71
C GLY A 39 -13.61 25.74 -0.34
N LEU A 40 -13.48 24.57 0.30
CA LEU A 40 -13.97 24.36 1.68
C LEU A 40 -13.40 25.38 2.69
N PRO A 41 -12.11 25.77 2.64
CA PRO A 41 -11.57 26.80 3.53
C PRO A 41 -12.26 28.16 3.36
N GLU A 42 -12.58 28.58 2.14
CA GLU A 42 -13.28 29.83 1.86
C GLU A 42 -14.73 29.79 2.35
N VAL A 43 -15.41 28.65 2.20
CA VAL A 43 -16.73 28.43 2.80
C VAL A 43 -16.67 28.52 4.32
N MET A 44 -15.66 27.93 4.96
CA MET A 44 -15.46 28.04 6.41
C MET A 44 -15.15 29.47 6.85
N GLY A 45 -14.40 30.23 6.05
CA GLY A 45 -14.15 31.66 6.27
C GLY A 45 -15.44 32.48 6.26
N LEU A 46 -16.27 32.30 5.22
CA LEU A 46 -17.59 32.94 5.11
C LEU A 46 -18.51 32.55 6.27
N MET A 47 -18.47 31.30 6.72
CA MET A 47 -19.21 30.86 7.91
C MET A 47 -18.68 31.48 9.21
N GLY A 48 -17.37 31.65 9.35
CA GLY A 48 -16.77 32.34 10.49
C GLY A 48 -17.16 33.82 10.56
N GLU A 49 -17.18 34.49 9.40
CA GLU A 49 -17.68 35.85 9.25
C GLU A 49 -19.17 35.92 9.62
N MET A 50 -20.00 34.97 9.14
CA MET A 50 -21.41 34.86 9.53
C MET A 50 -21.60 34.70 11.04
N ILE A 51 -20.86 33.79 11.69
CA ILE A 51 -20.96 33.58 13.14
C ILE A 51 -20.59 34.87 13.88
N THR A 52 -19.59 35.59 13.38
CA THR A 52 -19.16 36.87 13.95
C THR A 52 -20.22 37.95 13.75
N GLU A 53 -20.82 38.07 12.56
CA GLU A 53 -21.94 38.97 12.28
C GLU A 53 -23.16 38.65 13.17
N LEU A 54 -23.50 37.37 13.33
CA LEU A 54 -24.59 36.92 14.20
C LEU A 54 -24.33 37.25 15.67
N ARG A 55 -23.11 37.02 16.17
CA ARG A 55 -22.72 37.41 17.54
C ARG A 55 -22.81 38.91 17.73
N GLY A 56 -22.36 39.70 16.76
CA GLY A 56 -22.47 41.15 16.76
C GLY A 56 -23.93 41.61 16.81
N LEU A 57 -24.79 41.01 15.98
CA LEU A 57 -26.22 41.28 15.94
C LEU A 57 -26.91 40.94 17.27
N VAL A 58 -26.64 39.77 17.86
CA VAL A 58 -27.20 39.36 19.15
C VAL A 58 -26.76 40.31 20.26
N SER A 59 -25.50 40.75 20.25
CA SER A 59 -24.98 41.71 21.23
C SER A 59 -25.58 43.11 21.07
N ASP A 60 -25.71 43.59 19.83
CA ASP A 60 -26.30 44.90 19.52
C ASP A 60 -27.81 44.90 19.83
N PHE A 61 -28.52 43.84 19.45
CA PHE A 61 -29.94 43.67 19.73
C PHE A 61 -30.22 43.67 21.23
N HIS A 62 -29.48 42.90 22.03
CA HIS A 62 -29.60 42.92 23.51
C HIS A 62 -29.37 44.30 24.13
N ARG A 63 -28.58 45.17 23.49
CA ARG A 63 -28.23 46.51 24.01
C ARG A 63 -29.17 47.62 23.55
N THR A 64 -29.89 47.43 22.44
CA THR A 64 -30.66 48.49 21.78
C THR A 64 -32.06 48.08 21.34
N VAL A 65 -32.67 47.08 21.99
CA VAL A 65 -34.06 46.65 21.73
C VAL A 65 -34.97 47.89 21.63
N GLY A 66 -35.45 48.20 20.41
CA GLY A 66 -36.35 49.32 20.14
C GLY A 66 -35.78 50.53 19.36
N SER A 67 -34.54 50.49 18.85
CA SER A 67 -34.02 51.58 17.98
C SER A 67 -34.09 51.25 16.48
N ASP A 68 -34.41 52.24 15.63
CA ASP A 68 -34.50 52.08 14.16
C ASP A 68 -33.19 51.58 13.52
N SER A 69 -32.04 51.92 14.12
CA SER A 69 -30.72 51.46 13.65
C SER A 69 -30.53 49.95 13.81
N SER A 70 -31.13 49.34 14.84
CA SER A 70 -31.03 47.90 15.10
C SER A 70 -31.85 47.10 14.08
N LEU A 71 -32.99 47.64 13.62
CA LEU A 71 -33.80 47.06 12.56
C LEU A 71 -33.10 47.12 11.20
N GLU A 72 -32.40 48.22 10.91
CA GLU A 72 -31.62 48.36 9.67
C GLU A 72 -30.44 47.39 9.63
N LYS A 73 -29.70 47.26 10.73
CA LYS A 73 -28.62 46.26 10.87
C LYS A 73 -29.14 44.84 10.71
N PHE A 74 -30.28 44.52 11.34
CA PHE A 74 -30.94 43.22 11.20
C PHE A 74 -31.31 42.90 9.76
N ASN A 75 -31.97 43.83 9.06
CA ASN A 75 -32.34 43.64 7.65
C ASN A 75 -31.12 43.42 6.75
N ARG A 76 -30.02 44.12 7.01
CA ARG A 76 -28.76 43.92 6.27
C ARG A 76 -28.16 42.54 6.52
N THR A 77 -28.19 42.04 7.75
CA THR A 77 -27.71 40.67 8.08
C THR A 77 -28.58 39.61 7.42
N VAL A 78 -29.90 39.75 7.43
CA VAL A 78 -30.80 38.82 6.74
C VAL A 78 -30.50 38.78 5.24
N ALA A 79 -30.31 39.95 4.61
CA ALA A 79 -29.95 40.03 3.20
C ALA A 79 -28.55 39.46 2.89
N ASN A 80 -27.58 39.60 3.81
CA ASN A 80 -26.27 38.95 3.70
C ASN A 80 -26.42 37.41 3.77
N MET A 81 -27.21 36.91 4.72
CA MET A 81 -27.44 35.47 4.89
C MET A 81 -28.14 34.85 3.69
N GLU A 82 -29.11 35.55 3.10
CA GLU A 82 -29.81 35.09 1.89
C GLU A 82 -28.83 34.96 0.70
N ARG A 83 -28.02 35.99 0.45
CA ARG A 83 -27.01 35.98 -0.62
C ARG A 83 -25.97 34.88 -0.43
N MET A 84 -25.55 34.65 0.81
CA MET A 84 -24.59 33.60 1.12
C MET A 84 -25.20 32.21 0.99
N SER A 85 -26.44 32.01 1.45
CA SER A 85 -27.16 30.74 1.30
C SER A 85 -27.33 30.38 -0.18
N HIS A 86 -27.64 31.38 -1.01
CA HIS A 86 -27.68 31.20 -2.46
C HIS A 86 -26.32 30.84 -3.05
N SER A 87 -25.25 31.53 -2.61
CA SER A 87 -23.88 31.23 -3.03
C SER A 87 -23.47 29.80 -2.66
N LEU A 88 -23.81 29.34 -1.44
CA LEU A 88 -23.54 27.99 -0.97
C LEU A 88 -24.32 26.94 -1.77
N ALA A 89 -25.62 27.16 -2.00
CA ALA A 89 -26.45 26.29 -2.83
C ALA A 89 -25.88 26.17 -4.25
N SER A 90 -25.45 27.30 -4.83
CA SER A 90 -24.83 27.31 -6.16
C SER A 90 -23.49 26.55 -6.19
N TYR A 91 -22.70 26.62 -5.12
CA TYR A 91 -21.42 25.93 -5.02
C TYR A 91 -21.59 24.42 -4.89
N VAL A 92 -22.55 23.97 -4.08
CA VAL A 92 -22.90 22.55 -3.94
C VAL A 92 -23.44 22.01 -5.26
N SER A 93 -24.38 22.72 -5.90
CA SER A 93 -24.96 22.30 -7.18
C SER A 93 -23.92 22.23 -8.31
N ARG A 94 -22.98 23.18 -8.39
CA ARG A 94 -21.89 23.15 -9.37
C ARG A 94 -20.92 21.98 -9.17
N ASN A 95 -20.81 21.45 -7.96
CA ASN A 95 -19.89 20.37 -7.61
C ASN A 95 -20.56 19.01 -7.41
N GLU A 96 -21.89 18.93 -7.46
CA GLU A 96 -22.69 17.72 -7.20
C GLU A 96 -22.23 16.55 -8.08
N SER A 97 -22.11 16.78 -9.39
CA SER A 97 -21.64 15.77 -10.34
C SER A 97 -20.22 15.29 -10.04
N LYS A 98 -19.32 16.17 -9.61
CA LYS A 98 -17.92 15.83 -9.30
C LYS A 98 -17.82 15.04 -7.99
N LEU A 99 -18.67 15.37 -7.02
CA LEU A 99 -18.77 14.63 -5.76
C LEU A 99 -19.32 13.21 -5.98
N ASP A 100 -20.35 13.08 -6.82
CA ASP A 100 -20.89 11.78 -7.22
C ASP A 100 -19.84 10.93 -7.96
N GLU A 101 -19.16 11.52 -8.96
CA GLU A 101 -18.07 10.85 -9.69
C GLU A 101 -16.94 10.41 -8.74
N THR A 102 -16.56 11.25 -7.78
CA THR A 102 -15.54 10.91 -6.78
C THR A 102 -15.98 9.75 -5.89
N ALA A 103 -17.23 9.75 -5.44
CA ALA A 103 -17.78 8.67 -4.62
C ALA A 103 -17.82 7.34 -5.39
N GLN A 104 -18.22 7.38 -6.67
CA GLN A 104 -18.24 6.21 -7.53
C GLN A 104 -16.84 5.68 -7.84
N ASN A 105 -15.88 6.56 -8.10
CA ASN A 105 -14.47 6.19 -8.31
C ASN A 105 -13.88 5.56 -7.04
N PHE A 106 -14.15 6.13 -5.87
CA PHE A 106 -13.70 5.57 -4.60
C PHE A 106 -14.30 4.18 -4.35
N LEU A 107 -15.61 4.02 -4.56
CA LEU A 107 -16.28 2.73 -4.39
C LEU A 107 -15.75 1.68 -5.37
N SER A 108 -15.46 2.07 -6.61
CA SER A 108 -14.87 1.20 -7.63
C SER A 108 -13.45 0.80 -7.28
N ALA A 109 -12.61 1.75 -6.88
CA ALA A 109 -11.25 1.50 -6.40
C ALA A 109 -11.23 0.57 -5.19
N SER A 110 -12.13 0.77 -4.22
CA SER A 110 -12.27 -0.08 -3.04
C SER A 110 -12.67 -1.51 -3.39
N ARG A 111 -13.61 -1.69 -4.35
CA ARG A 111 -13.98 -3.02 -4.85
C ARG A 111 -12.81 -3.71 -5.53
N GLU A 112 -12.04 -2.98 -6.33
CA GLU A 112 -10.88 -3.55 -7.02
C GLU A 112 -9.76 -3.93 -6.05
N PHE A 113 -9.50 -3.08 -5.05
CA PHE A 113 -8.58 -3.40 -3.96
C PHE A 113 -9.00 -4.68 -3.21
N ASN A 114 -10.27 -4.80 -2.84
CA ASN A 114 -10.79 -5.99 -2.19
C ASN A 114 -10.65 -7.26 -3.07
N ARG A 115 -10.83 -7.13 -4.39
CA ARG A 115 -10.60 -8.24 -5.33
C ARG A 115 -9.13 -8.65 -5.39
N LEU A 116 -8.21 -7.70 -5.48
CA LEU A 116 -6.77 -7.98 -5.47
C LEU A 116 -6.36 -8.66 -4.16
N PHE A 117 -6.87 -8.17 -3.02
CA PHE A 117 -6.61 -8.78 -1.73
C PHE A 117 -7.12 -10.23 -1.65
N ALA A 118 -8.34 -10.49 -2.10
CA ALA A 118 -8.93 -11.83 -2.11
C ALA A 118 -8.23 -12.81 -3.07
N ARG A 119 -7.76 -12.33 -4.24
CA ARG A 119 -6.97 -13.17 -5.16
C ARG A 119 -5.61 -13.49 -4.55
N ASN A 120 -4.94 -12.49 -3.99
CA ASN A 120 -3.59 -12.66 -3.47
C ASN A 120 -3.55 -13.55 -2.22
N SER A 121 -4.55 -13.46 -1.33
CA SER A 121 -4.64 -14.37 -0.18
C SER A 121 -4.71 -15.84 -0.60
N SER A 122 -5.47 -16.16 -1.65
CA SER A 122 -5.56 -17.53 -2.17
C SER A 122 -4.24 -18.03 -2.79
N SER A 123 -3.53 -17.16 -3.52
CA SER A 123 -2.21 -17.49 -4.10
C SER A 123 -1.16 -17.67 -3.01
N VAL A 124 -1.17 -16.83 -1.98
CA VAL A 124 -0.26 -16.91 -0.81
C VAL A 124 -0.53 -18.20 -0.03
N ASP A 125 -1.79 -18.53 0.28
CA ASP A 125 -2.14 -19.78 0.98
C ASP A 125 -1.69 -21.01 0.19
N SER A 126 -1.94 -21.01 -1.13
CA SER A 126 -1.53 -22.13 -1.98
C SER A 126 -0.01 -22.27 -2.08
N SER A 127 0.72 -21.15 -2.03
CA SER A 127 2.20 -21.12 -2.04
C SER A 127 2.77 -21.62 -0.71
N ALA A 128 2.20 -21.19 0.42
CA ALA A 128 2.55 -21.69 1.74
C ALA A 128 2.30 -23.21 1.84
N ALA A 129 1.13 -23.69 1.38
CA ALA A 129 0.84 -25.12 1.38
C ALA A 129 1.78 -25.93 0.45
N ARG A 130 2.22 -25.36 -0.68
CA ARG A 130 3.24 -25.99 -1.54
C ARG A 130 4.61 -26.01 -0.86
N PHE A 131 4.96 -24.95 -0.13
CA PHE A 131 6.20 -24.89 0.65
C PHE A 131 6.24 -25.95 1.73
N ASP A 132 5.19 -26.08 2.54
CA ASP A 132 5.11 -27.08 3.61
C ASP A 132 5.25 -28.51 3.08
N ARG A 133 4.61 -28.80 1.93
CA ARG A 133 4.76 -30.09 1.25
C ARG A 133 6.16 -30.31 0.68
N ALA A 134 6.80 -29.28 0.15
CA ALA A 134 8.17 -29.37 -0.33
C ALA A 134 9.15 -29.60 0.83
N SER A 135 8.98 -28.88 1.94
CA SER A 135 9.80 -29.00 3.15
C SER A 135 9.70 -30.40 3.75
N SER A 136 8.49 -30.92 3.95
CA SER A 136 8.30 -32.28 4.48
C SER A 136 8.90 -33.37 3.60
N ARG A 137 8.77 -33.26 2.26
CA ARG A 137 9.44 -34.18 1.32
C ARG A 137 10.96 -34.07 1.40
N PHE A 138 11.48 -32.86 1.56
CA PHE A 138 12.90 -32.60 1.68
C PHE A 138 13.48 -33.19 2.97
N GLU A 139 12.79 -33.01 4.11
CA GLU A 139 13.14 -33.66 5.37
C GLU A 139 13.19 -35.19 5.22
N ALA A 140 12.17 -35.79 4.62
CA ALA A 140 12.15 -37.24 4.36
C ALA A 140 13.33 -37.69 3.47
N PHE A 141 13.64 -36.94 2.41
CA PHE A 141 14.79 -37.21 1.54
C PHE A 141 16.13 -37.12 2.29
N THR A 142 16.32 -36.09 3.12
CA THR A 142 17.54 -35.97 3.93
C THR A 142 17.69 -37.11 4.94
N GLY A 143 16.60 -37.57 5.54
CA GLY A 143 16.59 -38.75 6.41
C GLY A 143 16.95 -40.04 5.68
N GLN A 144 16.50 -40.20 4.43
CA GLN A 144 16.89 -41.33 3.59
C GLN A 144 18.38 -41.30 3.24
N LEU A 145 18.93 -40.13 2.86
CA LEU A 145 20.36 -39.98 2.61
C LEU A 145 21.20 -40.34 3.84
N ASP A 146 20.77 -39.90 5.02
CA ASP A 146 21.43 -40.20 6.30
C ASP A 146 21.41 -41.71 6.59
N THR A 147 20.30 -42.38 6.29
CA THR A 147 20.19 -43.84 6.39
C THR A 147 21.14 -44.54 5.43
N ILE A 148 21.23 -44.09 4.18
CA ILE A 148 22.13 -44.64 3.16
C ILE A 148 23.60 -44.46 3.59
N ALA A 149 23.97 -43.27 4.07
CA ALA A 149 25.33 -42.99 4.55
C ALA A 149 25.71 -43.90 5.72
N ARG A 150 24.78 -44.11 6.68
CA ARG A 150 24.97 -45.06 7.78
C ARG A 150 25.13 -46.50 7.27
N SER A 151 24.27 -46.96 6.36
CA SER A 151 24.39 -48.31 5.78
C SER A 151 25.70 -48.52 5.02
N ALA A 152 26.14 -47.52 4.25
CA ALA A 152 27.42 -47.57 3.53
C ALA A 152 28.61 -47.68 4.51
N ARG A 153 28.57 -46.94 5.63
CA ARG A 153 29.57 -47.00 6.69
C ARG A 153 29.58 -48.35 7.39
N THR A 154 28.41 -48.86 7.80
CA THR A 154 28.30 -50.19 8.41
C THR A 154 28.79 -51.30 7.48
N PHE A 155 28.49 -51.20 6.18
CA PHE A 155 28.99 -52.14 5.18
C PHE A 155 30.51 -52.07 5.00
N ALA A 156 31.08 -50.85 4.97
CA ALA A 156 32.53 -50.65 4.93
C ALA A 156 33.23 -51.19 6.19
N ASP A 157 32.64 -50.98 7.37
CA ASP A 157 33.17 -51.50 8.65
C ASP A 157 33.08 -53.03 8.72
N ALA A 158 32.00 -53.62 8.21
CA ALA A 158 31.85 -55.08 8.11
C ALA A 158 32.90 -55.70 7.16
N LEU A 159 33.25 -55.01 6.07
CA LEU A 159 34.33 -55.40 5.17
C LEU A 159 35.71 -55.32 5.84
N SER A 160 35.91 -54.36 6.74
CA SER A 160 37.16 -54.20 7.51
C SER A 160 37.34 -55.25 8.61
N ASN A 161 36.25 -55.83 9.14
CA ASN A 161 36.26 -56.66 10.35
C ASN A 161 35.92 -58.14 10.10
N GLY A 162 35.64 -58.56 8.86
CA GLY A 162 35.03 -59.87 8.55
C GLY A 162 35.98 -60.93 7.99
N GLU A 163 36.30 -61.91 8.82
CA GLU A 163 36.83 -63.24 8.44
C GLU A 163 35.78 -64.04 7.63
N GLY A 164 36.17 -64.68 6.52
CA GLY A 164 35.30 -65.53 5.67
C GLY A 164 35.36 -65.18 4.17
N THR A 165 34.53 -65.78 3.32
CA THR A 165 34.56 -65.68 1.84
C THR A 165 34.44 -64.26 1.25
N LEU A 166 34.07 -63.25 2.06
CA LEU A 166 34.15 -61.82 1.70
C LEU A 166 35.59 -61.29 1.71
N GLN A 167 36.50 -61.92 2.46
CA GLN A 167 37.94 -61.65 2.45
C GLN A 167 38.57 -61.94 1.07
N LEU A 168 38.01 -62.90 0.31
CA LEU A 168 38.41 -63.21 -1.07
C LEU A 168 37.90 -62.17 -2.08
N LEU A 169 36.94 -61.31 -1.70
CA LEU A 169 36.54 -60.12 -2.45
C LEU A 169 37.26 -58.85 -1.96
N ALA A 170 37.92 -58.91 -0.79
CA ALA A 170 38.50 -57.79 -0.05
C ALA A 170 39.95 -57.46 -0.43
N GLU A 171 40.48 -57.98 -1.55
CA GLU A 171 41.80 -57.57 -2.05
C GLU A 171 41.85 -56.10 -2.48
N ASP A 172 40.70 -55.50 -2.79
CA ASP A 172 40.65 -54.10 -3.21
C ASP A 172 40.43 -53.18 -2.00
N ARG A 173 41.52 -52.84 -1.29
CA ARG A 173 41.56 -51.70 -0.34
C ARG A 173 40.85 -50.46 -0.90
N ARG A 174 40.87 -50.30 -2.23
CA ARG A 174 40.17 -49.25 -2.97
C ARG A 174 38.66 -49.26 -2.76
N LEU A 175 38.01 -50.43 -2.77
CA LEU A 175 36.55 -50.50 -2.58
C LEU A 175 36.13 -50.00 -1.19
N TYR A 176 36.88 -50.39 -0.15
CA TYR A 176 36.67 -49.89 1.20
C TYR A 176 36.88 -48.36 1.28
N GLU A 177 38.00 -47.88 0.73
CA GLU A 177 38.31 -46.44 0.70
C GLU A 177 37.25 -45.64 -0.06
N ASP A 178 36.77 -46.16 -1.20
CA ASP A 178 35.74 -45.54 -2.04
C ASP A 178 34.38 -45.49 -1.35
N LEU A 179 33.97 -46.56 -0.66
CA LEU A 179 32.73 -46.59 0.12
C LEU A 179 32.78 -45.64 1.31
N ARG A 180 33.89 -45.62 2.04
CA ARG A 180 34.08 -44.71 3.18
C ARG A 180 34.11 -43.26 2.72
N LYS A 181 34.78 -42.97 1.61
CA LYS A 181 34.78 -41.63 0.98
C LYS A 181 33.39 -41.23 0.51
N THR A 182 32.63 -42.16 -0.08
CA THR A 182 31.25 -41.92 -0.50
C THR A 182 30.35 -41.59 0.68
N ALA A 183 30.45 -42.34 1.78
CA ALA A 183 29.69 -42.07 3.00
C ALA A 183 30.03 -40.70 3.60
N ASN A 184 31.31 -40.32 3.62
CA ASN A 184 31.74 -39.00 4.09
C ASN A 184 31.22 -37.86 3.18
N ASN A 185 31.29 -38.03 1.86
CA ASN A 185 30.74 -37.05 0.91
C ASN A 185 29.22 -36.89 1.07
N LEU A 186 28.50 -37.98 1.37
CA LEU A 186 27.07 -37.92 1.66
C LEU A 186 26.78 -37.16 2.96
N ASP A 187 27.56 -37.37 4.01
CA ASP A 187 27.42 -36.62 5.27
C ASP A 187 27.67 -35.12 5.08
N GLU A 188 28.70 -34.76 4.29
CA GLU A 188 28.97 -33.36 3.94
C GLU A 188 27.81 -32.74 3.15
N LEU A 189 27.27 -33.46 2.16
CA LEU A 189 26.10 -33.02 1.40
C LEU A 189 24.87 -32.83 2.28
N ILE A 190 24.58 -33.78 3.18
CA ILE A 190 23.46 -33.68 4.13
C ILE A 190 23.65 -32.48 5.06
N SER A 191 24.88 -32.23 5.51
CA SER A 191 25.21 -31.08 6.36
C SER A 191 25.01 -29.74 5.63
N ASP A 192 25.49 -29.62 4.39
CA ASP A 192 25.27 -28.42 3.57
C ASP A 192 23.78 -28.21 3.28
N ILE A 193 23.04 -29.28 3.00
CA ILE A 193 21.59 -29.24 2.80
C ILE A 193 20.86 -28.74 4.06
N LYS A 194 21.20 -29.26 5.25
CA LYS A 194 20.59 -28.84 6.52
C LYS A 194 20.91 -27.38 6.87
N THR A 195 22.13 -26.94 6.58
CA THR A 195 22.59 -25.59 6.89
C THR A 195 22.08 -24.56 5.87
N ASN A 196 21.99 -24.94 4.59
CA ASN A 196 21.64 -24.06 3.48
C ASN A 196 20.52 -24.64 2.58
N PRO A 197 19.32 -24.95 3.11
CA PRO A 197 18.25 -25.57 2.33
C PRO A 197 17.80 -24.71 1.14
N ARG A 198 17.92 -23.38 1.23
CA ARG A 198 17.57 -22.42 0.15
C ARG A 198 18.40 -22.60 -1.12
N LYS A 199 19.62 -23.14 -1.03
CA LYS A 199 20.48 -23.41 -2.20
C LYS A 199 19.89 -24.51 -3.10
N TYR A 200 19.05 -25.38 -2.53
CA TYR A 200 18.52 -26.57 -3.17
C TYR A 200 17.00 -26.53 -3.41
N ILE A 201 16.32 -25.54 -2.82
CA ILE A 201 14.87 -25.34 -2.94
C ILE A 201 14.59 -24.03 -3.70
N ASN A 202 14.19 -24.13 -4.96
CA ASN A 202 13.71 -22.99 -5.76
C ASN A 202 12.19 -22.93 -5.75
N LEU A 203 11.62 -21.98 -5.01
CA LEU A 203 10.18 -21.71 -5.02
C LEU A 203 9.92 -20.44 -5.83
N LYS A 204 9.10 -20.56 -6.87
CA LYS A 204 8.56 -19.42 -7.59
C LYS A 204 7.19 -19.09 -7.01
N VAL A 205 7.04 -17.89 -6.50
CA VAL A 205 5.73 -17.32 -6.09
C VAL A 205 5.28 -16.40 -7.23
N GLU A 206 4.22 -16.78 -7.92
CA GLU A 206 3.57 -15.93 -8.91
C GLU A 206 2.48 -15.12 -8.22
N LEU A 207 2.73 -13.82 -8.05
CA LEU A 207 1.73 -12.84 -7.61
C LEU A 207 1.12 -12.26 -8.89
N PHE A 208 -0.18 -12.46 -9.09
CA PHE A 208 -0.96 -11.90 -10.21
C PHE A 208 -1.94 -10.84 -9.69
#